data_AF-A0A8C9XIH4-F1
#
_entry.id   AF-A0A8C9XIH4-F1
#
_cell.length_a   1.000
_cell.length_b   1.000
_cell.length_c   1.000
_cell.angle_alpha   90.00
_cell.angle_beta   90.00
_cell.angle_gamma   90.00
#
_symmetry.space_group_name_H-M   'P 1'
#
loop_
_entity.id
_entity.type
_entity.pdbx_description
1 polymer ?
#
loop_
_entity_poly.entity_id
_entity_poly.type
_entity_poly.pdbx_seq_one_letter_code
_entity_poly.pdbx_strand_id
1 'polypeptide(L)'
;THNLLDFKMVVDDVQFLNTLKGKRVKLTLKTSSYLGVVQRINPNKTLILADALIIFKIQHTSSFKFMSSKRKSLLLRGPFFTDDDEEEYINFVVIDEFHEKFASAVMHIKKQHVIGVGADGVEVFKHGRLCWLQIATKSKVYLFDILLLGARAFKNGLSMILENKHILKVIHDCRAIAGCLIAQFGVKLTNVFDTQVADVMCFYSETGGLLPDRVSTLQEVVSLHLKVPSSQLLSLQMMSQLTKVQYTRPCPVPLLKVMALSVIHLQPLRLVLLDTVMTDYMALVDSYLNSSHYQPDELEHVSMVGNTQIAHFQGIKASCLWWINIFFHFGNVYLLATMHTLCPIK
;
A
#
# COMPACT_ATOMS: atom_id res chain seq x y z
N THR A 1 -29.49 56.52 -14.72
CA THR A 1 -28.97 55.40 -13.92
C THR A 1 -29.02 54.12 -14.73
N HIS A 2 -27.98 53.84 -15.52
CA HIS A 2 -27.64 52.48 -16.00
C HIS A 2 -26.22 52.55 -16.58
N ASN A 3 -25.22 52.25 -15.75
CA ASN A 3 -23.85 52.04 -16.22
C ASN A 3 -23.74 50.60 -16.73
N LEU A 4 -23.78 50.42 -18.05
CA LEU A 4 -23.18 49.26 -18.70
C LEU A 4 -21.66 49.41 -18.55
N LEU A 5 -21.07 48.63 -17.64
CA LEU A 5 -19.63 48.41 -17.63
C LEU A 5 -19.31 47.41 -18.74
N ASP A 6 -18.92 47.93 -19.89
CA ASP A 6 -18.21 47.19 -20.93
C ASP A 6 -16.94 46.59 -20.31
N PHE A 7 -16.98 45.29 -20.03
CA PHE A 7 -15.78 44.53 -19.68
C PHE A 7 -14.96 44.31 -20.96
N LYS A 8 -14.15 45.31 -21.29
CA LYS A 8 -13.15 45.25 -22.35
C LYS A 8 -12.14 44.15 -22.00
N MET A 9 -12.13 43.08 -22.79
CA MET A 9 -11.09 42.04 -22.72
C MET A 9 -9.75 42.71 -23.08
N VAL A 10 -8.74 42.56 -22.22
CA VAL A 10 -7.40 43.12 -22.44
C VAL A 10 -6.79 42.42 -23.65
N VAL A 11 -6.09 43.16 -24.52
CA VAL A 11 -5.52 42.66 -25.79
C VAL A 11 -4.61 41.44 -25.56
N ASP A 12 -3.95 41.38 -24.42
CA ASP A 12 -3.07 40.27 -24.01
C ASP A 12 -3.84 38.96 -23.75
N ASP A 13 -5.09 39.03 -23.26
CA ASP A 13 -5.95 37.86 -23.07
C ASP A 13 -6.33 37.23 -24.41
N VAL A 14 -6.53 38.04 -25.47
CA VAL A 14 -6.89 37.54 -26.81
C VAL A 14 -5.72 36.80 -27.44
N GLN A 15 -4.50 37.32 -27.30
CA GLN A 15 -3.29 36.67 -27.82
C GLN A 15 -3.04 35.34 -27.12
N PHE A 16 -3.10 35.31 -25.78
CA PHE A 16 -2.94 34.08 -25.00
C PHE A 16 -3.99 33.01 -25.39
N LEU A 17 -5.27 33.39 -25.48
CA LEU A 17 -6.34 32.45 -25.82
C LEU A 17 -6.22 31.94 -27.27
N ASN A 18 -5.70 32.73 -28.20
CA ASN A 18 -5.40 32.27 -29.56
C ASN A 18 -4.28 31.23 -29.60
N THR A 19 -3.31 31.26 -28.67
CA THR A 19 -2.26 30.20 -28.61
C THR A 19 -2.80 28.83 -28.20
N LEU A 20 -3.99 28.78 -27.60
CA LEU A 20 -4.64 27.53 -27.20
C LEU A 20 -5.44 26.91 -28.35
N LYS A 21 -5.79 27.66 -29.38
CA LYS A 21 -6.58 27.17 -30.51
C LYS A 21 -5.83 26.05 -31.24
N GLY A 22 -6.50 24.91 -31.43
CA GLY A 22 -5.93 23.69 -32.00
C GLY A 22 -5.13 22.83 -31.03
N LYS A 23 -4.91 23.28 -29.78
CA LYS A 23 -4.22 22.47 -28.76
C LYS A 23 -5.19 21.57 -28.02
N ARG A 24 -4.73 20.38 -27.65
CA ARG A 24 -5.46 19.49 -26.73
C ARG A 24 -5.32 20.03 -25.31
N VAL A 25 -6.45 20.22 -24.63
CA VAL A 25 -6.49 20.78 -23.27
C VAL A 25 -7.36 19.93 -22.36
N LYS A 26 -6.95 19.83 -21.10
CA LYS A 26 -7.74 19.23 -20.02
C LYS A 26 -8.39 20.35 -19.21
N LEU A 27 -9.72 20.45 -19.29
CA LEU A 27 -10.53 21.36 -18.50
C LEU A 27 -11.01 20.65 -17.24
N THR A 28 -10.56 21.11 -16.08
CA THR A 28 -11.02 20.59 -14.79
C THR A 28 -11.97 21.59 -14.15
N LEU A 29 -13.24 21.19 -14.03
CA LEU A 29 -14.26 21.87 -13.24
C LEU A 29 -14.34 21.22 -11.85
N LYS A 30 -15.10 21.86 -10.94
CA LYS A 30 -15.26 21.36 -9.56
C LYS A 30 -15.79 19.92 -9.47
N THR A 31 -16.54 19.47 -10.46
CA THR A 31 -17.27 18.19 -10.43
C THR A 31 -16.99 17.28 -11.61
N SER A 32 -16.23 17.76 -12.59
CA SER A 32 -15.95 17.01 -13.82
C SER A 32 -14.69 17.51 -14.51
N SER A 33 -14.05 16.61 -15.26
CA SER A 33 -12.94 16.96 -16.12
C SER A 33 -13.23 16.52 -17.55
N TYR A 34 -12.93 17.40 -18.50
CA TYR A 34 -13.11 17.21 -19.94
C TYR A 34 -11.75 17.31 -20.63
N LEU A 35 -11.50 16.45 -21.59
CA LEU A 35 -10.31 16.47 -22.43
C LEU A 35 -10.76 16.66 -23.88
N GLY A 36 -10.21 17.63 -24.60
CA GLY A 36 -10.54 17.84 -26.01
C GLY A 36 -9.65 18.87 -26.68
N VAL A 37 -9.83 19.07 -27.98
CA VAL A 37 -9.05 20.03 -28.77
C VAL A 37 -9.79 21.36 -28.80
N VAL A 38 -9.12 22.45 -28.42
CA VAL A 38 -9.73 23.79 -28.43
C VAL A 38 -10.06 24.21 -29.86
N GLN A 39 -11.34 24.27 -30.18
CA GLN A 39 -11.80 24.74 -31.48
C GLN A 39 -11.96 26.25 -31.50
N ARG A 40 -12.57 26.80 -30.42
CA ARG A 40 -12.85 28.24 -30.30
C ARG A 40 -13.03 28.65 -28.84
N ILE A 41 -12.54 29.84 -28.50
CA ILE A 41 -12.81 30.51 -27.23
C ILE A 41 -13.56 31.80 -27.52
N ASN A 42 -14.75 31.97 -26.94
CA ASN A 42 -15.60 33.13 -27.14
C ASN A 42 -15.23 34.27 -26.17
N PRO A 43 -15.49 35.54 -26.51
CA PRO A 43 -15.27 36.68 -25.61
C PRO A 43 -16.03 36.58 -24.27
N ASN A 44 -17.14 35.85 -24.25
CA ASN A 44 -17.90 35.53 -23.03
C ASN A 44 -17.28 34.40 -22.19
N LYS A 45 -16.05 33.96 -22.51
CA LYS A 45 -15.29 32.89 -21.84
C LYS A 45 -15.88 31.49 -21.99
N THR A 46 -16.76 31.29 -22.96
CA THR A 46 -17.19 29.94 -23.36
C THR A 46 -16.12 29.30 -24.24
N LEU A 47 -15.72 28.08 -23.90
CA LEU A 47 -14.73 27.28 -24.62
C LEU A 47 -15.43 26.11 -25.34
N ILE A 48 -15.17 25.98 -26.64
CA ILE A 48 -15.67 24.89 -27.49
C ILE A 48 -14.54 23.91 -27.74
N LEU A 49 -14.78 22.64 -27.42
CA LEU A 49 -13.84 21.54 -27.63
C LEU A 49 -14.35 20.60 -28.73
N ALA A 50 -13.47 20.21 -29.65
CA ALA A 50 -13.66 19.06 -30.53
C ALA A 50 -13.14 17.78 -29.84
N ASP A 51 -13.72 16.62 -30.19
CA ASP A 51 -13.37 15.30 -29.64
C ASP A 51 -13.37 15.25 -28.11
N ALA A 52 -14.36 15.91 -27.49
CA ALA A 52 -14.41 16.08 -26.05
C ALA A 52 -14.76 14.77 -25.32
N LEU A 53 -13.82 14.24 -24.54
CA LEU A 53 -13.99 13.08 -23.68
C LEU A 53 -14.19 13.51 -22.22
N ILE A 54 -15.19 12.94 -21.54
CA ILE A 54 -15.36 13.11 -20.09
C ILE A 54 -14.43 12.10 -19.40
N ILE A 55 -13.41 12.61 -18.71
CA ILE A 55 -12.39 11.77 -18.05
C ILE A 55 -12.63 11.62 -16.54
N PHE A 56 -13.52 12.44 -15.97
CA PHE A 56 -13.96 12.31 -14.58
C PHE A 56 -15.35 12.92 -14.42
N LYS A 57 -16.26 12.22 -13.74
CA LYS A 57 -17.59 12.72 -13.37
C LYS A 57 -17.90 12.24 -11.96
N ILE A 58 -18.09 13.17 -11.03
CA ILE A 58 -18.66 12.85 -9.72
C ILE A 58 -20.14 12.52 -9.96
N GLN A 59 -20.54 11.25 -9.77
CA GLN A 59 -21.95 10.86 -9.82
C GLN A 59 -22.67 11.41 -8.58
N HIS A 60 -23.17 12.65 -8.69
CA HIS A 60 -24.29 13.12 -7.90
C HIS A 60 -25.54 13.01 -8.77
N THR A 61 -26.40 12.03 -8.51
CA THR A 61 -27.74 11.99 -9.10
C THR A 61 -28.65 12.94 -8.33
N SER A 62 -28.80 14.14 -8.85
CA SER A 62 -30.01 14.95 -8.71
C SER A 62 -29.93 16.11 -9.70
N SER A 63 -30.88 16.14 -10.62
CA SER A 63 -31.08 17.06 -11.74
C SER A 63 -30.69 18.52 -11.42
N PHE A 64 -29.61 19.04 -12.02
CA PHE A 64 -29.36 20.50 -12.00
C PHE A 64 -28.84 21.01 -13.35
N LYS A 65 -29.60 21.97 -13.88
CA LYS A 65 -29.28 22.79 -15.05
C LYS A 65 -28.04 23.65 -14.77
N PHE A 66 -27.18 23.72 -15.77
CA PHE A 66 -25.96 24.50 -15.82
C PHE A 66 -26.27 26.01 -15.84
N MET A 67 -25.78 26.78 -14.88
CA MET A 67 -25.51 28.23 -15.03
C MET A 67 -24.26 28.63 -14.24
N SER A 68 -23.35 29.30 -14.93
CA SER A 68 -22.06 29.82 -14.46
C SER A 68 -22.19 31.00 -13.49
N SER A 69 -21.33 31.04 -12.45
CA SER A 69 -20.45 32.18 -12.12
C SER A 69 -20.02 32.18 -10.64
N LYS A 70 -18.71 31.98 -10.35
CA LYS A 70 -17.87 32.87 -9.51
C LYS A 70 -16.45 32.29 -9.29
N ARG A 71 -15.47 33.14 -9.62
CA ARG A 71 -14.01 33.11 -9.33
C ARG A 71 -13.77 33.19 -7.80
N LYS A 72 -12.63 32.86 -7.16
CA LYS A 72 -11.20 33.16 -7.44
C LYS A 72 -10.31 32.45 -6.37
N SER A 73 -9.07 32.05 -6.75
CA SER A 73 -7.79 32.08 -5.99
C SER A 73 -7.62 31.21 -4.72
N LEU A 74 -6.50 30.52 -4.42
CA LEU A 74 -5.07 30.79 -4.64
C LEU A 74 -4.24 29.48 -4.55
N LEU A 75 -3.07 29.52 -5.17
CA LEU A 75 -2.09 28.46 -5.40
C LEU A 75 -1.36 27.96 -4.15
N LEU A 76 -1.04 26.65 -4.14
CA LEU A 76 0.27 26.13 -3.71
C LEU A 76 0.78 25.21 -4.84
N ARG A 77 1.59 25.79 -5.73
CA ARG A 77 2.29 25.06 -6.80
C ARG A 77 3.66 24.68 -6.21
N GLY A 78 3.83 23.44 -5.78
CA GLY A 78 5.15 22.88 -5.54
C GLY A 78 5.82 22.55 -6.88
N PRO A 79 7.16 22.68 -7.01
CA PRO A 79 7.86 22.12 -8.16
C PRO A 79 7.74 20.59 -8.08
N PHE A 80 7.92 19.87 -9.19
CA PHE A 80 8.03 18.39 -9.29
C PHE A 80 6.86 17.57 -9.85
N PHE A 81 5.73 18.14 -10.26
CA PHE A 81 4.77 17.39 -11.08
C PHE A 81 4.93 17.81 -12.55
N THR A 82 5.76 17.09 -13.30
CA THR A 82 5.74 17.10 -14.76
C THR A 82 4.60 16.18 -15.21
N ASP A 83 3.69 16.72 -16.03
CA ASP A 83 2.41 16.12 -16.44
C ASP A 83 2.53 14.88 -17.39
N ASP A 84 3.69 14.21 -17.45
CA ASP A 84 3.99 13.17 -18.46
C ASP A 84 4.10 11.73 -17.93
N ASP A 85 3.90 11.49 -16.64
CA ASP A 85 3.80 10.11 -16.16
C ASP A 85 2.37 9.60 -16.38
N GLU A 86 2.22 8.51 -17.13
CA GLU A 86 0.98 7.71 -17.17
C GLU A 86 0.63 7.27 -15.73
N GLU A 87 -0.09 8.13 -15.01
CA GLU A 87 -0.52 7.90 -13.62
C GLU A 87 -1.38 6.64 -13.59
N GLU A 88 -0.77 5.52 -13.17
CA GLU A 88 -1.44 4.27 -12.90
C GLU A 88 -2.67 4.56 -12.01
N TYR A 89 -3.86 4.29 -12.53
CA TYR A 89 -5.10 4.67 -11.85
C TYR A 89 -5.28 3.82 -10.59
N ILE A 90 -4.89 4.36 -9.44
CA ILE A 90 -5.05 3.67 -8.15
C ILE A 90 -6.54 3.71 -7.76
N ASN A 91 -7.22 2.57 -7.87
CA ASN A 91 -8.62 2.42 -7.49
C ASN A 91 -8.76 2.29 -5.95
N PHE A 92 -8.96 3.41 -5.27
CA PHE A 92 -9.19 3.42 -3.81
C PHE A 92 -10.55 4.04 -3.42
N VAL A 93 -11.06 3.64 -2.26
CA VAL A 93 -12.29 4.15 -1.65
C VAL A 93 -11.99 4.63 -0.23
N VAL A 94 -12.33 5.89 0.05
CA VAL A 94 -12.28 6.45 1.40
C VAL A 94 -13.54 6.07 2.17
N ILE A 95 -13.35 5.57 3.39
CA ILE A 95 -14.40 5.19 4.33
C ILE A 95 -14.24 6.04 5.59
N ASP A 96 -15.06 7.07 5.72
CA ASP A 96 -15.04 8.07 6.80
C ASP A 96 -16.34 8.10 7.62
N GLU A 97 -17.34 7.31 7.24
CA GLU A 97 -18.65 7.20 7.89
C GLU A 97 -19.22 5.77 7.84
N PHE A 98 -20.16 5.44 8.74
CA PHE A 98 -20.78 4.10 8.86
C PHE A 98 -21.94 3.82 7.88
N HIS A 99 -22.11 4.64 6.85
CA HIS A 99 -23.17 4.47 5.85
C HIS A 99 -22.87 3.30 4.89
N GLU A 100 -23.55 3.24 3.75
CA GLU A 100 -23.53 2.13 2.79
C GLU A 100 -22.10 1.68 2.41
N LYS A 101 -21.17 2.62 2.26
CA LYS A 101 -19.77 2.33 1.91
C LYS A 101 -19.06 1.44 2.92
N PHE A 102 -19.28 1.67 4.22
CA PHE A 102 -18.60 0.93 5.28
C PHE A 102 -19.00 -0.54 5.27
N ALA A 103 -20.31 -0.82 5.30
CA ALA A 103 -20.83 -2.17 5.29
C ALA A 103 -20.41 -2.93 4.02
N SER A 104 -20.50 -2.26 2.85
CA SER A 104 -20.07 -2.82 1.57
C SER A 104 -18.58 -3.17 1.56
N ALA A 105 -17.72 -2.27 2.08
CA ALA A 105 -16.28 -2.51 2.19
C ALA A 105 -15.97 -3.71 3.10
N VAL A 106 -16.54 -3.75 4.31
CA VAL A 106 -16.34 -4.86 5.26
C VAL A 106 -16.78 -6.18 4.66
N MET A 107 -17.95 -6.23 4.01
CA MET A 107 -18.45 -7.44 3.36
C MET A 107 -17.59 -7.89 2.18
N HIS A 108 -17.04 -6.96 1.40
CA HIS A 108 -16.13 -7.30 0.32
C HIS A 108 -14.78 -7.83 0.84
N ILE A 109 -14.21 -7.20 1.87
CA ILE A 109 -12.93 -7.60 2.47
C ILE A 109 -13.06 -8.97 3.15
N LYS A 110 -14.16 -9.27 3.84
CA LYS A 110 -14.40 -10.57 4.48
C LYS A 110 -14.40 -11.75 3.52
N LYS A 111 -14.64 -11.53 2.23
CA LYS A 111 -14.61 -12.57 1.18
C LYS A 111 -13.20 -12.86 0.65
N GLN A 112 -12.21 -12.07 1.04
CA GLN A 112 -10.84 -12.26 0.57
C GLN A 112 -10.11 -13.31 1.40
N HIS A 113 -9.27 -14.12 0.76
CA HIS A 113 -8.36 -15.04 1.45
C HIS A 113 -7.05 -14.36 1.86
N VAL A 114 -6.62 -13.35 1.10
CA VAL A 114 -5.38 -12.60 1.33
C VAL A 114 -5.69 -11.12 1.14
N ILE A 115 -5.18 -10.28 2.04
CA ILE A 115 -5.30 -8.82 1.96
C ILE A 115 -3.97 -8.17 2.32
N GLY A 116 -3.66 -7.03 1.69
CA GLY A 116 -2.58 -6.15 2.12
C GLY A 116 -3.08 -5.22 3.22
N VAL A 117 -2.31 -5.00 4.27
CA VAL A 117 -2.70 -4.12 5.38
C VAL A 117 -1.58 -3.15 5.71
N GLY A 118 -1.94 -1.86 5.81
CA GLY A 118 -1.07 -0.77 6.24
C GLY A 118 -1.75 0.08 7.31
N ALA A 119 -0.98 0.94 7.97
CA ALA A 119 -1.50 1.93 8.90
C ALA A 119 -0.65 3.21 8.94
N ASP A 120 -1.32 4.36 9.13
CA ASP A 120 -0.69 5.66 9.36
C ASP A 120 -1.21 6.31 10.67
N GLY A 121 -0.41 7.17 11.29
CA GLY A 121 -0.66 7.71 12.63
C GLY A 121 -0.18 6.81 13.77
N VAL A 122 0.59 5.77 13.47
CA VAL A 122 1.16 4.85 14.45
C VAL A 122 2.51 5.39 14.94
N GLU A 123 2.52 6.44 15.76
CA GLU A 123 3.77 6.89 16.37
C GLU A 123 4.25 5.87 17.42
N VAL A 124 5.55 5.60 17.38
CA VAL A 124 6.27 4.65 18.23
C VAL A 124 6.35 5.23 19.66
N PHE A 125 5.37 4.86 20.48
CA PHE A 125 5.31 5.00 21.95
C PHE A 125 5.28 6.41 22.57
N LYS A 126 4.04 6.85 22.86
CA LYS A 126 3.50 7.29 24.17
C LYS A 126 2.16 8.05 23.95
N HIS A 127 1.96 8.61 22.75
CA HIS A 127 0.74 9.36 22.38
C HIS A 127 0.24 9.14 20.94
N GLY A 128 0.86 8.26 20.14
CA GLY A 128 0.44 7.99 18.76
C GLY A 128 -0.99 7.45 18.68
N ARG A 129 -1.79 7.97 17.76
CA ARG A 129 -3.19 7.57 17.55
C ARG A 129 -3.37 7.10 16.11
N LEU A 130 -3.87 5.86 15.94
CA LEU A 130 -4.18 5.33 14.62
C LEU A 130 -5.14 6.27 13.87
N CYS A 131 -4.66 6.84 12.76
CA CYS A 131 -5.42 7.79 11.96
C CYS A 131 -6.05 7.11 10.76
N TRP A 132 -5.29 6.24 10.10
CA TRP A 132 -5.71 5.56 8.89
C TRP A 132 -5.38 4.08 8.98
N LEU A 133 -6.33 3.25 8.55
CA LEU A 133 -6.11 1.84 8.29
C LEU A 133 -6.33 1.60 6.80
N GLN A 134 -5.31 1.11 6.10
CA GLN A 134 -5.40 0.79 4.68
C GLN A 134 -5.55 -0.72 4.49
N ILE A 135 -6.52 -1.12 3.67
CA ILE A 135 -6.74 -2.53 3.32
C ILE A 135 -6.80 -2.65 1.80
N ALA A 136 -5.80 -3.32 1.22
CA ALA A 136 -5.76 -3.67 -0.19
C ALA A 136 -6.34 -5.07 -0.41
N THR A 137 -7.30 -5.17 -1.34
CA THR A 137 -7.70 -6.45 -1.96
C THR A 137 -7.02 -6.59 -3.32
N LYS A 138 -7.33 -7.65 -4.08
CA LYS A 138 -6.80 -7.82 -5.44
C LYS A 138 -7.22 -6.72 -6.43
N SER A 139 -8.33 -6.02 -6.16
CA SER A 139 -8.97 -5.12 -7.14
C SER A 139 -9.22 -3.71 -6.65
N LYS A 140 -9.05 -3.45 -5.34
CA LYS A 140 -9.43 -2.20 -4.71
C LYS A 140 -8.68 -1.96 -3.41
N VAL A 141 -8.39 -0.71 -3.11
CA VAL A 141 -7.89 -0.27 -1.80
C VAL A 141 -8.99 0.42 -1.01
N TYR A 142 -9.09 0.11 0.28
CA TYR A 142 -9.98 0.79 1.22
C TYR A 142 -9.15 1.59 2.22
N LEU A 143 -9.43 2.87 2.33
CA LEU A 143 -8.79 3.78 3.29
C LEU A 143 -9.81 4.12 4.37
N PHE A 144 -9.70 3.47 5.53
CA PHE A 144 -10.57 3.74 6.68
C PHE A 144 -10.00 4.89 7.51
N ASP A 145 -10.79 5.96 7.64
CA ASP A 145 -10.46 7.10 8.50
C ASP A 145 -10.79 6.75 9.96
N ILE A 146 -9.84 6.11 10.64
CA ILE A 146 -10.01 5.66 12.02
C ILE A 146 -10.17 6.85 12.99
N LEU A 147 -9.63 8.02 12.64
CA LEU A 147 -9.82 9.22 13.45
C LEU A 147 -11.29 9.66 13.50
N LEU A 148 -12.01 9.56 12.37
CA LEU A 148 -13.44 9.88 12.29
C LEU A 148 -14.34 8.72 12.75
N LEU A 149 -14.04 7.50 12.32
CA LEU A 149 -14.85 6.32 12.64
C LEU A 149 -14.72 5.89 14.12
N GLY A 150 -13.53 6.09 14.70
CA GLY A 150 -13.16 5.70 16.05
C GLY A 150 -13.19 4.18 16.28
N ALA A 151 -13.19 3.79 17.56
CA ALA A 151 -13.20 2.38 17.97
C ALA A 151 -14.42 1.59 17.44
N ARG A 152 -15.49 2.28 17.02
CA ARG A 152 -16.67 1.66 16.40
C ARG A 152 -16.32 0.96 15.09
N ALA A 153 -15.29 1.39 14.36
CA ALA A 153 -14.88 0.74 13.11
C ALA A 153 -14.51 -0.74 13.35
N PHE A 154 -13.77 -0.98 14.44
CA PHE A 154 -13.33 -2.30 14.88
C PHE A 154 -14.52 -3.16 15.35
N LYS A 155 -15.37 -2.60 16.21
CA LYS A 155 -16.59 -3.27 16.70
C LYS A 155 -17.56 -3.65 15.59
N ASN A 156 -17.63 -2.87 14.51
CA ASN A 156 -18.54 -3.10 13.38
C ASN A 156 -17.94 -3.95 12.25
N GLY A 157 -16.83 -4.66 12.50
CA GLY A 157 -16.39 -5.75 11.62
C GLY A 157 -14.90 -5.76 11.27
N LEU A 158 -14.15 -4.68 11.48
CA LEU A 158 -12.71 -4.71 11.20
C LEU A 158 -11.96 -5.67 12.13
N SER A 159 -12.36 -5.82 13.40
CA SER A 159 -11.79 -6.85 14.29
C SER A 159 -12.01 -8.25 13.73
N MET A 160 -13.23 -8.53 13.25
CA MET A 160 -13.57 -9.84 12.66
C MET A 160 -12.74 -10.17 11.41
N ILE A 161 -12.16 -9.18 10.74
CA ILE A 161 -11.27 -9.38 9.59
C ILE A 161 -9.83 -9.58 10.09
N LEU A 162 -9.33 -8.65 10.91
CA LEU A 162 -7.93 -8.62 11.35
C LEU A 162 -7.58 -9.81 12.26
N GLU A 163 -8.53 -10.30 13.06
CA GLU A 163 -8.35 -11.44 13.96
C GLU A 163 -8.67 -12.80 13.30
N ASN A 164 -9.18 -12.79 12.06
CA ASN A 164 -9.56 -14.02 11.36
C ASN A 164 -8.35 -14.85 10.93
N LYS A 165 -8.26 -16.09 11.39
CA LYS A 165 -7.18 -17.02 11.06
C LYS A 165 -7.20 -17.50 9.60
N HIS A 166 -8.32 -17.37 8.90
CA HIS A 166 -8.47 -17.81 7.50
C HIS A 166 -8.22 -16.70 6.47
N ILE A 167 -8.09 -15.45 6.92
CA ILE A 167 -7.69 -14.33 6.07
C ILE A 167 -6.22 -14.02 6.39
N LEU A 168 -5.34 -14.14 5.40
CA LEU A 168 -3.93 -13.80 5.54
C LEU A 168 -3.76 -12.28 5.40
N LYS A 169 -3.13 -11.64 6.39
CA LYS A 169 -2.79 -10.23 6.35
C LYS A 169 -1.33 -10.08 5.93
N VAL A 170 -1.10 -9.56 4.74
CA VAL A 170 0.23 -9.22 4.24
C VAL A 170 0.57 -7.82 4.73
N ILE A 171 1.62 -7.70 5.52
CA ILE A 171 2.05 -6.46 6.18
C ILE A 171 3.56 -6.33 5.97
N HIS A 172 4.09 -5.11 5.90
CA HIS A 172 5.52 -4.88 6.00
C HIS A 172 5.85 -4.32 7.40
N ASP A 173 6.69 -5.00 8.16
CA ASP A 173 7.01 -4.67 9.55
C ASP A 173 5.75 -4.53 10.43
N CYS A 174 5.18 -5.66 10.84
CA CYS A 174 3.91 -5.67 11.55
C CYS A 174 3.98 -5.20 13.02
N ARG A 175 5.17 -4.88 13.54
CA ARG A 175 5.39 -4.60 14.98
C ARG A 175 4.58 -3.40 15.46
N ALA A 176 4.69 -2.27 14.75
CA ALA A 176 4.03 -1.02 15.14
C ALA A 176 2.50 -1.13 15.06
N ILE A 177 1.98 -1.66 13.94
CA ILE A 177 0.52 -1.83 13.75
C ILE A 177 -0.07 -2.84 14.75
N ALA A 178 0.61 -3.95 15.05
CA ALA A 178 0.14 -4.93 16.03
C ALA A 178 0.08 -4.33 17.44
N GLY A 179 1.13 -3.63 17.87
CA GLY A 179 1.14 -2.93 19.16
C GLY A 179 0.02 -1.90 19.26
N CYS A 180 -0.19 -1.11 18.20
CA CYS A 180 -1.23 -0.10 18.13
C CYS A 180 -2.65 -0.67 18.22
N LEU A 181 -2.94 -1.72 17.44
CA LEU A 181 -4.25 -2.37 17.41
C LEU A 181 -4.63 -2.97 18.76
N ILE A 182 -3.69 -3.65 19.43
CA ILE A 182 -3.91 -4.23 20.75
C ILE A 182 -4.09 -3.11 21.79
N ALA A 183 -3.18 -2.13 21.83
CA ALA A 183 -3.19 -1.11 22.87
C ALA A 183 -4.39 -0.14 22.80
N GLN A 184 -4.84 0.22 21.59
CA GLN A 184 -5.90 1.22 21.41
C GLN A 184 -7.30 0.61 21.23
N PHE A 185 -7.39 -0.60 20.69
CA PHE A 185 -8.67 -1.19 20.27
C PHE A 185 -8.90 -2.62 20.79
N GLY A 186 -7.91 -3.22 21.46
CA GLY A 186 -8.00 -4.61 21.95
C GLY A 186 -8.04 -5.65 20.83
N VAL A 187 -7.54 -5.31 19.63
CA VAL A 187 -7.59 -6.17 18.44
C VAL A 187 -6.27 -6.92 18.28
N LYS A 188 -6.30 -8.25 18.29
CA LYS A 188 -5.10 -9.09 18.14
C LYS A 188 -4.94 -9.57 16.70
N LEU A 189 -4.00 -8.98 15.96
CA LEU A 189 -3.63 -9.48 14.63
C LEU A 189 -3.26 -10.97 14.70
N THR A 190 -3.82 -11.76 13.79
CA THR A 190 -3.52 -13.20 13.60
C THR A 190 -3.15 -13.46 12.16
N ASN A 191 -2.58 -14.63 11.80
CA ASN A 191 -2.31 -15.03 10.41
C ASN A 191 -1.70 -13.90 9.55
N VAL A 192 -0.48 -13.48 9.89
CA VAL A 192 0.24 -12.38 9.24
C VAL A 192 1.37 -12.97 8.40
N PHE A 193 1.52 -12.47 7.17
CA PHE A 193 2.74 -12.62 6.38
C PHE A 193 3.49 -11.28 6.44
N ASP A 194 4.65 -11.27 7.09
CA ASP A 194 5.48 -10.06 7.18
C ASP A 194 6.50 -10.05 6.04
N THR A 195 6.37 -9.09 5.12
CA THR A 195 7.27 -8.98 3.96
C THR A 195 8.69 -8.55 4.34
N GLN A 196 8.88 -7.87 5.47
CA GLN A 196 10.22 -7.51 5.96
C GLN A 196 10.94 -8.76 6.49
N VAL A 197 10.22 -9.65 7.19
CA VAL A 197 10.78 -10.93 7.65
C VAL A 197 11.10 -11.83 6.45
N ALA A 198 10.21 -11.89 5.46
CA ALA A 198 10.44 -12.67 4.25
C ALA A 198 11.64 -12.16 3.44
N ASP A 199 11.85 -10.84 3.35
CA ASP A 199 13.04 -10.24 2.72
C ASP A 199 14.35 -10.66 3.43
N VAL A 200 14.36 -10.64 4.76
CA VAL A 200 15.49 -11.14 5.55
C VAL A 200 15.75 -12.63 5.29
N MET A 201 14.70 -13.44 5.15
CA MET A 201 14.85 -14.86 4.80
C MET A 201 15.43 -15.07 3.39
N CYS A 202 15.03 -14.24 2.42
CA CYS A 202 15.60 -14.28 1.07
C CYS A 202 17.10 -13.97 1.13
N PHE A 203 17.49 -12.88 1.80
CA PHE A 203 18.91 -12.52 1.99
C PHE A 203 19.71 -13.64 2.68
N TYR A 204 19.13 -14.26 3.71
CA TYR A 204 19.77 -15.35 4.44
C TYR A 204 20.05 -16.57 3.54
N SER A 205 19.09 -16.97 2.70
CA SER A 205 19.29 -18.06 1.74
C SER A 205 20.35 -17.69 0.68
N GLU A 206 20.24 -16.51 0.08
CA GLU A 206 21.16 -16.04 -0.97
C GLU A 206 22.62 -15.89 -0.52
N THR A 207 22.84 -15.54 0.76
CA THR A 207 24.18 -15.33 1.32
C THR A 207 24.76 -16.57 2.01
N GLY A 208 24.06 -17.71 1.96
CA GLY A 208 24.51 -18.94 2.62
C GLY A 208 24.49 -18.85 4.15
N GLY A 209 23.57 -18.06 4.71
CA GLY A 209 23.27 -18.03 6.14
C GLY A 209 23.72 -16.77 6.89
N LEU A 210 24.02 -15.67 6.19
CA LEU A 210 24.30 -14.38 6.83
C LEU A 210 23.01 -13.59 7.08
N LEU A 211 22.99 -12.80 8.14
CA LEU A 211 21.91 -11.85 8.40
C LEU A 211 22.31 -10.45 7.89
N PRO A 212 21.36 -9.64 7.42
CA PRO A 212 21.66 -8.29 6.97
C PRO A 212 21.92 -7.36 8.17
N ASP A 213 22.79 -6.37 8.00
CA ASP A 213 23.12 -5.37 9.04
C ASP A 213 21.90 -4.52 9.46
N ARG A 214 20.95 -4.34 8.55
CA ARG A 214 19.67 -3.69 8.80
C ARG A 214 18.56 -4.32 7.98
N VAL A 215 17.33 -4.15 8.45
CA VAL A 215 16.15 -4.54 7.68
C VAL A 215 15.82 -3.49 6.62
N SER A 216 15.31 -3.95 5.49
CA SER A 216 14.85 -3.11 4.38
C SER A 216 13.52 -2.43 4.71
N THR A 217 13.35 -1.20 4.23
CA THR A 217 12.09 -0.48 4.22
C THR A 217 11.16 -1.01 3.12
N LEU A 218 9.86 -0.75 3.21
CA LEU A 218 8.89 -1.18 2.19
C LEU A 218 9.30 -0.71 0.79
N GLN A 219 9.78 0.52 0.67
CA GLN A 219 10.21 1.09 -0.60
C GLN A 219 11.39 0.31 -1.18
N GLU A 220 12.39 -0.02 -0.36
CA GLU A 220 13.57 -0.77 -0.79
C GLU A 220 13.17 -2.17 -1.27
N VAL A 221 12.31 -2.87 -0.51
CA VAL A 221 11.85 -4.22 -0.86
C VAL A 221 11.00 -4.21 -2.14
N VAL A 222 10.08 -3.25 -2.28
CA VAL A 222 9.26 -3.10 -3.49
C VAL A 222 10.13 -2.77 -4.71
N SER A 223 11.11 -1.88 -4.56
CA SER A 223 12.04 -1.54 -5.64
C SER A 223 12.86 -2.75 -6.08
N LEU A 224 13.37 -3.52 -5.12
CA LEU A 224 14.25 -4.65 -5.37
C LEU A 224 13.50 -5.80 -6.07
N HIS A 225 12.34 -6.19 -5.54
CA HIS A 225 11.66 -7.42 -5.94
C HIS A 225 10.61 -7.23 -7.04
N LEU A 226 9.95 -6.06 -7.10
CA LEU A 226 8.85 -5.82 -8.06
C LEU A 226 9.25 -4.95 -9.26
N LYS A 227 10.48 -4.42 -9.30
CA LYS A 227 10.98 -3.56 -10.39
C LYS A 227 10.07 -2.36 -10.69
N VAL A 228 9.45 -1.80 -9.64
CA VAL A 228 8.49 -0.69 -9.75
C VAL A 228 9.17 0.59 -10.27
N PRO A 229 8.52 1.40 -11.13
CA PRO A 229 9.09 2.66 -11.63
C PRO A 229 9.45 3.65 -10.52
N SER A 230 10.54 4.40 -10.73
CA SER A 230 11.07 5.36 -9.76
C SER A 230 10.08 6.45 -9.32
N SER A 231 9.12 6.83 -10.18
CA SER A 231 8.09 7.84 -9.86
C SER A 231 7.15 7.39 -8.72
N GLN A 232 6.79 6.12 -8.66
CA GLN A 232 6.00 5.57 -7.54
C GLN A 232 6.83 5.44 -6.26
N LEU A 233 8.11 5.12 -6.39
CA LEU A 233 9.04 5.02 -5.25
C LEU A 233 9.26 6.39 -4.59
N LEU A 234 9.41 7.45 -5.39
CA LEU A 234 9.49 8.83 -4.90
C LEU A 234 8.22 9.24 -4.12
N SER A 235 7.04 8.79 -4.59
CA SER A 235 5.78 9.04 -3.91
C SER A 235 5.75 8.39 -2.51
N LEU A 236 6.26 7.15 -2.37
CA LEU A 236 6.35 6.47 -1.07
C LEU A 236 7.34 7.17 -0.10
N GLN A 237 8.43 7.74 -0.61
CA GLN A 237 9.37 8.52 0.22
C GLN A 237 8.72 9.74 0.86
N MET A 238 7.77 10.37 0.17
CA MET A 238 7.07 11.55 0.67
C MET A 238 6.23 11.28 1.92
N MET A 239 5.79 10.04 2.18
CA MET A 239 5.02 9.71 3.42
C MET A 239 5.79 10.06 4.67
N SER A 240 7.09 9.74 4.71
CA SER A 240 7.94 9.98 5.87
C SER A 240 8.03 11.47 6.25
N GLN A 241 7.85 12.36 5.26
CA GLN A 241 7.92 13.81 5.43
C GLN A 241 6.56 14.45 5.77
N LEU A 242 5.46 13.73 5.56
CA LEU A 242 4.09 14.25 5.70
C LEU A 242 3.39 13.78 6.99
N THR A 243 4.16 13.30 7.98
CA THR A 243 3.67 12.73 9.25
C THR A 243 2.75 13.65 10.06
N LYS A 244 2.89 14.99 9.97
CA LYS A 244 1.95 15.91 10.63
C LYS A 244 0.63 16.11 9.88
N VAL A 245 0.64 15.92 8.56
CA VAL A 245 -0.52 16.18 7.69
C VAL A 245 -1.55 15.06 7.78
N GLN A 246 -1.15 13.85 8.19
CA GLN A 246 -2.06 12.70 8.34
C GLN A 246 -3.17 12.90 9.39
N TYR A 247 -3.03 13.90 10.27
CA TYR A 247 -4.01 14.27 11.29
C TYR A 247 -5.01 15.34 10.82
N THR A 248 -4.74 16.03 9.71
CA THR A 248 -5.62 17.10 9.22
C THR A 248 -6.82 16.51 8.47
N ARG A 249 -7.97 17.19 8.56
CA ARG A 249 -9.21 16.81 7.88
C ARG A 249 -9.82 18.02 7.16
N PRO A 250 -10.29 17.86 5.90
CA PRO A 250 -10.21 16.66 5.07
C PRO A 250 -8.76 16.32 4.68
N CYS A 251 -8.44 15.03 4.59
CA CYS A 251 -7.10 14.57 4.22
C CYS A 251 -6.81 14.92 2.74
N PRO A 252 -5.65 15.53 2.41
CA PRO A 252 -5.33 15.87 1.03
C PRO A 252 -5.30 14.64 0.13
N VAL A 253 -5.91 14.74 -1.06
CA VAL A 253 -5.96 13.66 -2.05
C VAL A 253 -4.58 13.09 -2.42
N PRO A 254 -3.51 13.89 -2.57
CA PRO A 254 -2.17 13.34 -2.79
C PRO A 254 -1.74 12.38 -1.68
N LEU A 255 -2.02 12.71 -0.41
CA LEU A 255 -1.69 11.85 0.72
C LEU A 255 -2.49 10.53 0.68
N LEU A 256 -3.78 10.60 0.32
CA LEU A 256 -4.61 9.40 0.13
C LEU A 256 -4.09 8.49 -0.99
N LYS A 257 -3.61 9.06 -2.11
CA LYS A 257 -2.97 8.29 -3.19
C LYS A 257 -1.73 7.55 -2.68
N VAL A 258 -0.88 8.23 -1.91
CA VAL A 258 0.34 7.61 -1.39
C VAL A 258 0.03 6.53 -0.35
N MET A 259 -0.96 6.74 0.52
CA MET A 259 -1.48 5.71 1.43
C MET A 259 -2.02 4.48 0.69
N ALA A 260 -2.61 4.67 -0.49
CA ALA A 260 -3.04 3.55 -1.31
C ALA A 260 -1.83 2.83 -1.94
N LEU A 261 -0.86 3.57 -2.49
CA LEU A 261 0.38 3.02 -3.04
C LEU A 261 1.16 2.16 -2.04
N SER A 262 1.14 2.52 -0.75
CA SER A 262 1.88 1.76 0.28
C SER A 262 1.32 0.36 0.53
N VAL A 263 0.11 0.03 0.06
CA VAL A 263 -0.51 -1.29 0.27
C VAL A 263 -0.80 -2.07 -1.01
N ILE A 264 -0.86 -1.44 -2.18
CA ILE A 264 -1.16 -2.16 -3.44
C ILE A 264 -0.11 -3.24 -3.75
N HIS A 265 1.15 -2.97 -3.41
CA HIS A 265 2.28 -3.82 -3.75
C HIS A 265 2.48 -4.99 -2.79
N LEU A 266 1.82 -4.99 -1.63
CA LEU A 266 2.05 -6.00 -0.59
C LEU A 266 1.69 -7.42 -1.06
N GLN A 267 0.53 -7.60 -1.69
CA GLN A 267 0.11 -8.92 -2.17
C GLN A 267 1.00 -9.47 -3.30
N PRO A 268 1.33 -8.69 -4.36
CA PRO A 268 2.33 -9.11 -5.34
C PRO A 268 3.69 -9.40 -4.72
N LEU A 269 4.14 -8.53 -3.80
CA LEU A 269 5.45 -8.68 -3.15
C LEU A 269 5.54 -10.00 -2.36
N ARG A 270 4.47 -10.38 -1.65
CA ARG A 270 4.40 -11.69 -0.99
C ARG A 270 4.65 -12.84 -1.96
N LEU A 271 4.10 -12.80 -3.18
CA LEU A 271 4.25 -13.90 -4.14
C LEU A 271 5.71 -14.02 -4.58
N VAL A 272 6.33 -12.91 -4.96
CA VAL A 272 7.74 -12.90 -5.39
C VAL A 272 8.68 -13.34 -4.27
N LEU A 273 8.49 -12.84 -3.04
CA LEU A 273 9.30 -13.27 -1.90
C LEU A 273 9.12 -14.76 -1.58
N LEU A 274 7.90 -15.30 -1.71
CA LEU A 274 7.67 -16.73 -1.53
C LEU A 274 8.34 -17.57 -2.61
N ASP A 275 8.30 -17.14 -3.87
CA ASP A 275 9.00 -17.82 -4.95
C ASP A 275 10.51 -17.88 -4.67
N THR A 276 11.11 -16.78 -4.22
CA THR A 276 12.53 -16.75 -3.82
C THR A 276 12.81 -17.71 -2.67
N VAL A 277 12.04 -17.64 -1.58
CA VAL A 277 12.21 -18.52 -0.41
C VAL A 277 12.05 -20.01 -0.77
N MET A 278 11.23 -20.33 -1.76
CA MET A 278 11.01 -21.71 -2.21
C MET A 278 12.04 -22.21 -3.22
N THR A 279 13.00 -21.39 -3.66
CA THR A 279 13.99 -21.77 -4.68
C THR A 279 14.80 -23.00 -4.28
N ASP A 280 15.28 -23.07 -3.04
CA ASP A 280 16.05 -24.21 -2.53
C ASP A 280 15.23 -25.51 -2.54
N TYR A 281 13.94 -25.41 -2.19
CA TYR A 281 13.02 -26.55 -2.28
C TYR A 281 12.83 -26.99 -3.73
N MET A 282 12.64 -26.06 -4.66
CA MET A 282 12.47 -26.37 -6.08
C MET A 282 13.72 -27.02 -6.67
N ALA A 283 14.92 -26.55 -6.32
CA ALA A 283 16.17 -27.16 -6.74
C ALA A 283 16.32 -28.61 -6.27
N LEU A 284 15.85 -28.92 -5.05
CA LEU A 284 15.80 -30.30 -4.55
C LEU A 284 14.81 -31.17 -5.33
N VAL A 285 13.63 -30.64 -5.65
CA VAL A 285 12.65 -31.36 -6.49
C VAL A 285 13.23 -31.62 -7.89
N ASP A 286 13.89 -30.64 -8.49
CA ASP A 286 14.56 -30.81 -9.79
C ASP A 286 15.67 -31.88 -9.71
N SER A 287 16.43 -31.92 -8.61
CA SER A 287 17.40 -33.00 -8.38
C SER A 287 16.74 -34.38 -8.33
N TYR A 288 15.55 -34.51 -7.70
CA TYR A 288 14.79 -35.77 -7.68
C TYR A 288 14.37 -36.18 -9.09
N LEU A 289 13.78 -35.27 -9.85
CA LEU A 289 13.31 -35.53 -11.21
C LEU A 289 14.46 -35.90 -12.16
N ASN A 290 15.63 -35.29 -11.98
CA ASN A 290 16.82 -35.59 -12.77
C ASN A 290 17.51 -36.90 -12.34
N SER A 291 17.32 -37.33 -11.09
CA SER A 291 17.86 -38.60 -10.57
C SER A 291 17.03 -39.82 -10.95
N SER A 292 15.74 -39.63 -11.26
CA SER A 292 14.94 -40.71 -11.83
C SER A 292 15.34 -40.93 -13.28
N HIS A 293 16.22 -41.90 -13.53
CA HIS A 293 16.28 -42.54 -14.83
C HIS A 293 14.88 -43.12 -15.10
N TYR A 294 14.13 -42.54 -16.05
CA TYR A 294 12.92 -43.17 -16.58
C TYR A 294 13.32 -44.44 -17.35
N GLN A 295 13.72 -45.49 -16.64
CA GLN A 295 13.68 -46.85 -17.16
C GLN A 295 12.30 -47.42 -16.81
N PRO A 296 11.51 -47.92 -17.79
CA PRO A 296 10.12 -48.30 -17.56
C PRO A 296 9.88 -49.43 -16.53
N ASP A 297 10.92 -50.10 -16.00
CA ASP A 297 10.74 -51.37 -15.27
C ASP A 297 11.47 -51.54 -13.94
N GLU A 298 12.27 -50.59 -13.43
CA GLU A 298 12.94 -50.77 -12.12
C GLU A 298 12.88 -49.51 -11.25
N LEU A 299 11.99 -49.53 -10.25
CA LEU A 299 11.95 -48.54 -9.17
C LEU A 299 13.09 -48.82 -8.17
N GLU A 300 14.28 -48.31 -8.43
CA GLU A 300 15.34 -48.31 -7.41
C GLU A 300 15.16 -47.18 -6.39
N HIS A 301 15.50 -47.50 -5.13
CA HIS A 301 15.49 -46.56 -4.01
C HIS A 301 16.64 -45.54 -4.12
N VAL A 302 16.31 -44.28 -4.41
CA VAL A 302 17.29 -43.18 -4.41
C VAL A 302 17.69 -42.79 -2.98
N SER A 303 18.97 -42.97 -2.62
CA SER A 303 19.55 -42.54 -1.33
C SER A 303 20.20 -41.15 -1.43
N MET A 304 19.86 -40.23 -0.53
CA MET A 304 20.33 -38.83 -0.51
C MET A 304 21.77 -38.64 0.01
N VAL A 305 22.73 -39.43 -0.44
CA VAL A 305 24.15 -39.27 -0.10
C VAL A 305 25.02 -39.60 -1.31
N GLY A 306 25.09 -38.70 -2.28
CA GLY A 306 26.03 -38.84 -3.39
C GLY A 306 25.90 -37.73 -4.42
N ASN A 307 26.93 -36.91 -4.54
CA ASN A 307 27.16 -35.94 -5.62
C ASN A 307 26.39 -34.61 -5.62
N THR A 308 26.23 -34.00 -4.45
CA THR A 308 26.28 -32.54 -4.37
C THR A 308 27.50 -32.17 -3.56
N GLN A 309 28.31 -31.23 -4.05
CA GLN A 309 29.05 -30.38 -3.12
C GLN A 309 27.97 -29.69 -2.28
N ILE A 310 27.65 -30.31 -1.14
CA ILE A 310 26.77 -29.77 -0.14
C ILE A 310 27.47 -28.49 0.31
N ALA A 311 27.03 -27.35 -0.23
CA ALA A 311 27.24 -26.07 0.42
C ALA A 311 26.79 -26.30 1.87
N HIS A 312 27.75 -26.18 2.78
CA HIS A 312 27.66 -26.57 4.19
C HIS A 312 26.23 -26.45 4.75
N PHE A 313 25.53 -27.58 4.88
CA PHE A 313 24.40 -27.74 5.80
C PHE A 313 24.94 -27.77 7.24
N GLN A 314 25.59 -26.68 7.65
CA GLN A 314 25.94 -26.40 9.04
C GLN A 314 25.16 -25.16 9.45
N GLY A 315 23.87 -25.31 9.78
CA GLY A 315 23.06 -24.15 10.12
C GLY A 315 21.73 -24.42 10.82
N ILE A 316 21.13 -25.60 10.70
CA ILE A 316 19.96 -25.96 11.51
C ILE A 316 20.45 -26.61 12.83
N LYS A 317 21.31 -25.90 13.56
CA LYS A 317 21.55 -26.17 14.98
C LYS A 317 21.03 -24.98 15.78
N ALA A 318 19.82 -25.12 16.30
CA ALA A 318 19.36 -24.53 17.57
C ALA A 318 19.49 -23.01 17.82
N SER A 319 19.77 -22.15 16.82
CA SER A 319 19.92 -20.70 17.06
C SER A 319 18.63 -19.88 16.93
N CYS A 320 17.57 -20.40 16.30
CA CYS A 320 16.32 -19.64 16.08
C CYS A 320 15.33 -19.69 17.26
N LEU A 321 15.69 -20.30 18.39
CA LEU A 321 14.79 -20.43 19.56
C LEU A 321 14.92 -19.30 20.60
N TRP A 322 15.78 -18.30 20.40
CA TRP A 322 16.05 -17.28 21.44
C TRP A 322 15.42 -15.90 21.23
N TRP A 323 14.62 -15.66 20.18
CA TRP A 323 14.01 -14.34 19.93
C TRP A 323 12.49 -14.36 19.74
N ILE A 324 11.82 -15.39 20.25
CA ILE A 324 10.37 -15.48 20.22
C ILE A 324 9.87 -15.79 21.63
N ASN A 325 9.38 -14.76 22.33
CA ASN A 325 8.45 -14.94 23.45
C ASN A 325 7.09 -15.43 22.90
N ILE A 326 7.05 -16.68 22.42
CA ILE A 326 5.82 -17.45 22.27
C ILE A 326 5.76 -18.37 23.47
N PHE A 327 4.87 -18.03 24.40
CA PHE A 327 4.34 -18.96 25.39
C PHE A 327 3.74 -20.16 24.65
N PHE A 328 4.40 -21.32 24.72
CA PHE A 328 3.74 -22.60 24.53
C PHE A 328 3.26 -23.09 25.90
N HIS A 329 1.95 -23.19 26.05
CA HIS A 329 1.30 -23.71 27.22
C HIS A 329 1.32 -25.26 27.13
N PHE A 330 2.17 -25.90 27.91
CA PHE A 330 2.01 -27.32 28.27
C PHE A 330 2.23 -27.46 29.78
N GLY A 331 1.19 -27.92 30.47
CA GLY A 331 1.21 -28.59 31.79
C GLY A 331 2.12 -28.04 32.90
N ASN A 332 1.49 -27.44 33.92
CA ASN A 332 1.90 -27.36 35.34
C ASN A 332 3.37 -27.66 35.71
N VAL A 333 4.27 -26.68 35.58
CA VAL A 333 5.36 -26.41 36.55
C VAL A 333 5.71 -24.91 36.47
N TYR A 334 5.59 -24.18 37.59
CA TYR A 334 6.14 -22.83 37.71
C TYR A 334 7.59 -22.93 38.20
N LEU A 335 8.56 -22.39 37.45
CA LEU A 335 9.89 -22.12 37.97
C LEU A 335 10.24 -20.66 37.74
N LEU A 336 10.27 -19.91 38.83
CA LEU A 336 10.77 -18.55 38.92
C LEU A 336 12.30 -18.64 39.00
N ALA A 337 13.03 -18.06 38.04
CA ALA A 337 14.48 -17.90 38.16
C ALA A 337 14.91 -16.52 37.63
N THR A 338 15.06 -15.60 38.58
CA THR A 338 15.84 -14.37 38.49
C THR A 338 17.33 -14.70 38.45
N MET A 339 18.15 -13.85 37.80
CA MET A 339 19.60 -13.56 38.02
C MET A 339 20.35 -13.46 36.68
N HIS A 340 20.79 -12.27 36.28
CA HIS A 340 21.99 -11.50 36.68
C HIS A 340 23.15 -11.71 35.70
N THR A 341 23.69 -10.57 35.26
CA THR A 341 24.97 -10.34 34.57
C THR A 341 26.06 -11.34 34.92
N LEU A 342 26.74 -11.88 33.90
CA LEU A 342 28.18 -12.18 33.97
C LEU A 342 28.78 -12.20 32.55
N CYS A 343 29.79 -11.36 32.37
CA CYS A 343 30.82 -11.42 31.34
C CYS A 343 31.56 -12.78 31.41
N PRO A 344 32.19 -13.24 30.32
CA PRO A 344 33.63 -13.39 30.47
C PRO A 344 34.46 -13.00 29.23
N ILE A 345 35.62 -12.47 29.60
CA ILE A 345 36.88 -12.31 28.90
C ILE A 345 37.39 -13.65 28.34
N LYS A 346 37.85 -13.64 27.08
CA LYS A 346 39.22 -14.05 26.71
C LYS A 346 39.61 -13.43 25.38
#